data_AF-A0A246I5H5-F1
#
_entry.id   AF-A0A246I5H5-F1
#
_cell.length_a   1.000
_cell.length_b   1.000
_cell.length_c   1.000
_cell.angle_alpha   90.00
_cell.angle_beta   90.00
_cell.angle_gamma   90.00
#
_symmetry.space_group_name_H-M   'P 1'
#
loop_
_entity.id
_entity.type
_entity.pdbx_description
1 polymer ?
#
loop_
_entity_poly.entity_id
_entity_poly.type
_entity_poly.pdbx_seq_one_letter_code
_entity_poly.pdbx_strand_id
1 'polypeptide(L)'
;MSAGLLAIGVDAALDNCAHYLREEQGLVDAAAQIDAVRMAFADVRSAARAYRDSSDLVDVITTGDRLDAALAACEPTDTDHNREAVDGLCVEENDHE
;
A
#
# COMPACT_ATOMS: atom_id res chain seq x y z
N MET A 1 -7.37 -7.78 -18.83
CA MET A 1 -7.48 -8.29 -17.44
C MET A 1 -7.82 -7.11 -16.55
N SER A 2 -8.95 -7.18 -15.86
CA SER A 2 -9.55 -6.07 -15.11
C SER A 2 -8.77 -5.75 -13.83
N ALA A 3 -8.43 -4.47 -13.61
CA ALA A 3 -7.68 -3.96 -12.45
C ALA A 3 -8.23 -4.39 -11.07
N GLY A 4 -9.51 -4.78 -10.99
CA GLY A 4 -10.11 -5.32 -9.78
C GLY A 4 -9.56 -6.67 -9.32
N LEU A 5 -8.98 -7.50 -10.21
CA LEU A 5 -8.37 -8.78 -9.82
C LEU A 5 -7.00 -8.59 -9.15
N LEU A 6 -6.25 -7.56 -9.55
CA LEU A 6 -4.94 -7.21 -8.95
C LEU A 6 -5.11 -6.66 -7.53
N ALA A 7 -6.12 -5.83 -7.29
CA ALA A 7 -6.36 -5.22 -5.96
C ALA A 7 -6.74 -6.25 -4.88
N ILE A 8 -7.48 -7.31 -5.24
CA ILE A 8 -7.83 -8.40 -4.31
C ILE A 8 -6.60 -9.28 -4.03
N GLY A 9 -5.71 -9.45 -5.01
CA GLY A 9 -4.48 -10.23 -4.86
C GLY A 9 -3.48 -9.59 -3.89
N VAL A 10 -3.35 -8.25 -3.91
CA VAL A 10 -2.38 -7.53 -3.06
C VAL A 10 -2.79 -7.52 -1.59
N ASP A 11 -4.06 -7.22 -1.27
CA ASP A 11 -4.53 -7.21 0.13
C ASP A 11 -4.38 -8.60 0.78
N ALA A 12 -4.71 -9.67 0.05
CA ALA A 12 -4.58 -11.04 0.53
C ALA A 12 -3.11 -11.49 0.66
N ALA A 13 -2.23 -11.05 -0.24
CA ALA A 13 -0.80 -11.32 -0.16
C ALA A 13 -0.16 -10.64 1.06
N LEU A 14 -0.51 -9.37 1.32
CA LEU A 14 -0.02 -8.65 2.49
C LEU A 14 -0.56 -9.25 3.80
N ASP A 15 -1.81 -9.73 3.82
CA ASP A 15 -2.38 -10.51 4.94
C ASP A 15 -1.55 -11.76 5.24
N ASN A 16 -1.24 -12.53 4.20
CA ASN A 16 -0.47 -13.76 4.33
C ASN A 16 0.96 -13.46 4.81
N CYS A 17 1.61 -12.44 4.24
CA CYS A 17 2.95 -12.02 4.67
C CYS A 17 2.96 -11.54 6.13
N ALA A 18 2.01 -10.70 6.56
CA ALA A 18 1.93 -10.24 7.94
C ALA A 18 1.71 -11.41 8.91
N HIS A 19 0.86 -12.37 8.54
CA HIS A 19 0.64 -13.58 9.31
C HIS A 19 1.90 -14.43 9.42
N TYR A 20 2.57 -14.70 8.29
CA TYR A 20 3.81 -15.47 8.23
C TYR A 20 4.92 -14.84 9.09
N LEU A 21 5.13 -13.53 8.96
CA LEU A 21 6.14 -12.82 9.73
C LEU A 21 5.86 -12.85 11.24
N ARG A 22 4.59 -12.79 11.64
CA ARG A 22 4.17 -12.81 13.04
C ARG A 22 4.31 -14.21 13.65
N GLU A 23 3.77 -15.23 12.98
CA GLU A 23 3.62 -16.58 13.55
C GLU A 23 4.84 -17.47 13.28
N GLU A 24 5.51 -17.32 12.13
CA GLU A 24 6.60 -18.22 11.74
C GLU A 24 7.99 -17.63 12.01
N GLN A 25 8.14 -16.30 11.90
CA GLN A 25 9.43 -15.63 12.06
C GLN A 25 9.57 -14.85 13.39
N GLY A 26 8.46 -14.64 14.12
CA GLY A 26 8.44 -13.82 15.33
C GLY A 26 8.78 -12.34 15.09
N LEU A 27 8.73 -11.88 13.83
CA LEU A 27 9.06 -10.52 13.39
C LEU A 27 7.83 -9.62 13.53
N VAL A 28 7.39 -9.43 14.77
CA VAL A 28 6.16 -8.68 15.10
C VAL A 28 6.20 -7.24 14.57
N ASP A 29 7.35 -6.58 14.62
CA ASP A 29 7.52 -5.20 14.14
C ASP A 29 7.38 -5.10 12.62
N ALA A 30 7.92 -6.08 11.87
CA ALA A 30 7.77 -6.14 10.42
C ALA A 30 6.31 -6.44 10.02
N ALA A 31 5.65 -7.36 10.73
CA ALA A 31 4.23 -7.62 10.52
C ALA A 31 3.36 -6.39 10.81
N ALA A 32 3.68 -5.63 11.86
CA ALA A 32 2.99 -4.39 12.20
C ALA A 32 3.19 -3.29 11.14
N GLN A 33 4.38 -3.21 10.53
CA GLN A 33 4.62 -2.30 9.40
C GLN A 33 3.78 -2.69 8.18
N ILE A 34 3.66 -3.97 7.86
CA ILE A 34 2.78 -4.44 6.77
C ILE A 34 1.31 -4.08 7.06
N ASP A 35 0.84 -4.31 8.28
CA ASP A 35 -0.54 -3.95 8.66
C ASP A 35 -0.79 -2.43 8.57
N ALA A 36 0.20 -1.61 8.95
CA ALA A 36 0.12 -0.15 8.80
C ALA A 36 0.02 0.27 7.32
N VAL A 37 0.84 -0.31 6.44
CA VAL A 37 0.80 -0.07 5.00
C VAL A 37 -0.57 -0.45 4.41
N ARG A 38 -1.14 -1.57 4.84
CA ARG A 38 -2.48 -2.00 4.40
C ARG A 38 -3.58 -1.03 4.80
N MET A 39 -3.55 -0.53 6.03
CA MET A 39 -4.52 0.47 6.48
C MET A 39 -4.42 1.76 5.66
N ALA A 40 -3.19 2.23 5.39
CA ALA A 40 -2.97 3.42 4.57
C ALA A 40 -3.52 3.25 3.13
N PHE A 41 -3.30 2.08 2.50
CA PHE A 41 -3.89 1.79 1.18
C PHE A 41 -5.42 1.69 1.20
N ALA A 42 -6.00 1.16 2.27
CA ALA A 42 -7.45 1.12 2.45
C ALA A 42 -8.05 2.53 2.54
N ASP A 43 -7.38 3.44 3.26
CA ASP A 43 -7.77 4.84 3.40
C ASP A 43 -7.71 5.59 2.07
N VAL A 44 -6.61 5.44 1.31
CA VAL A 44 -6.48 5.99 -0.05
C VAL A 44 -7.60 5.48 -0.95
N ARG A 45 -7.88 4.18 -0.93
CA ARG A 45 -8.94 3.56 -1.75
C ARG A 45 -10.33 4.08 -1.37
N SER A 46 -10.58 4.27 -0.06
CA SER A 46 -11.83 4.85 0.43
C SER A 46 -11.98 6.30 0.00
N ALA A 47 -10.94 7.12 0.14
CA ALA A 47 -10.96 8.52 -0.24
C ALA A 47 -11.15 8.69 -1.76
N ALA A 48 -10.45 7.88 -2.58
CA ALA A 48 -10.58 7.90 -4.03
C ALA A 48 -11.99 7.51 -4.50
N ARG A 49 -12.64 6.53 -3.84
CA ARG A 49 -14.03 6.17 -4.13
C ARG A 49 -14.98 7.31 -3.79
N ALA A 50 -14.81 7.93 -2.62
CA ALA A 50 -15.62 9.08 -2.22
C ALA A 50 -15.48 10.22 -3.24
N TYR A 51 -14.25 10.53 -3.67
CA TYR A 51 -13.98 11.54 -4.70
C TYR A 51 -14.63 11.23 -6.04
N ARG A 52 -14.53 9.98 -6.50
CA ARG A 52 -15.16 9.55 -7.75
C ARG A 52 -16.69 9.64 -7.70
N ASP A 53 -17.28 9.37 -6.54
CA ASP A 53 -18.73 9.31 -6.35
C ASP A 53 -19.31 10.70 -5.96
N SER A 54 -18.47 11.73 -5.81
CA SER A 54 -18.87 13.12 -5.53
C SER A 54 -19.64 13.74 -6.69
N SER A 55 -20.75 14.42 -6.37
CA SER A 55 -21.66 14.99 -7.37
C SER A 55 -21.68 16.52 -7.43
N ASP A 56 -21.23 17.21 -6.38
CA ASP A 56 -21.15 18.67 -6.35
C ASP A 56 -19.72 19.18 -6.05
N LEU A 57 -19.50 20.47 -6.26
CA LEU A 57 -18.18 21.08 -6.14
C LEU A 57 -17.62 21.04 -4.71
N VAL A 58 -18.48 21.17 -3.70
CA VAL A 58 -18.06 21.15 -2.29
C VAL A 58 -17.64 19.73 -1.91
N ASP A 59 -18.40 18.74 -2.35
CA ASP A 59 -18.07 17.32 -2.15
C ASP A 59 -16.76 16.96 -2.85
N VAL A 60 -16.56 17.40 -4.11
CA VAL A 60 -15.30 17.18 -4.85
C VAL A 60 -14.09 17.78 -4.12
N ILE A 61 -14.20 19.01 -3.62
CA ILE A 61 -13.10 19.65 -2.86
C ILE A 61 -12.82 18.86 -1.57
N THR A 62 -13.86 18.56 -0.80
CA THR A 62 -13.71 17.88 0.51
C THR A 62 -13.12 16.48 0.36
N THR A 63 -13.59 15.72 -0.63
CA THR A 63 -13.10 14.37 -0.91
C THR A 63 -11.72 14.38 -1.58
N GLY A 64 -11.39 15.44 -2.32
CA GLY A 64 -10.07 15.68 -2.88
C GLY A 64 -9.03 15.93 -1.79
N ASP A 65 -9.31 16.87 -0.87
CA ASP A 65 -8.44 17.14 0.28
C ASP A 65 -8.19 15.88 1.12
N ARG A 66 -9.24 15.05 1.29
CA ARG A 66 -9.12 13.77 1.99
C ARG A 66 -8.24 12.77 1.24
N LEU A 67 -8.32 12.74 -0.09
CA LEU A 67 -7.46 11.88 -0.91
C LEU A 67 -6.01 12.34 -0.85
N ASP A 68 -5.76 13.64 -0.92
CA ASP A 68 -4.42 14.22 -0.81
C ASP A 68 -3.79 13.93 0.56
N ALA A 69 -4.57 14.07 1.64
CA ALA A 69 -4.11 13.71 2.98
C ALA A 69 -3.77 12.21 3.11
N ALA A 70 -4.58 11.33 2.50
CA ALA A 70 -4.32 9.90 2.50
C ALA A 70 -3.05 9.55 1.69
N LEU A 71 -2.81 10.24 0.57
CA LEU A 71 -1.61 10.07 -0.24
C LEU A 71 -0.36 10.57 0.49
N ALA A 72 -0.43 11.73 1.15
CA ALA A 72 0.67 12.27 1.93
C ALA A 72 1.06 11.35 3.11
N ALA A 73 0.08 10.68 3.73
CA ALA A 73 0.36 9.69 4.78
C ALA A 73 1.07 8.42 4.26
N CYS A 74 0.98 8.13 2.95
CA CYS A 74 1.69 7.04 2.29
C CYS A 74 3.07 7.45 1.77
N GLU A 75 3.43 8.74 1.83
CA GLU A 75 4.70 9.21 1.30
C GLU A 75 5.85 8.73 2.20
N PRO A 76 6.85 8.03 1.66
CA PRO A 76 7.94 7.49 2.47
C PRO A 76 8.76 8.62 3.10
N THR A 77 8.93 8.56 4.43
CA THR A 77 9.79 9.51 5.17
C THR A 77 11.28 9.34 4.91
N ASP A 78 11.72 8.19 4.39
CA ASP A 78 13.09 7.90 3.98
C ASP A 78 13.09 7.22 2.60
N THR A 79 13.13 8.05 1.55
CA THR A 79 13.00 7.63 0.16
C THR A 79 14.21 6.82 -0.33
N ASP A 80 15.38 7.05 0.26
CA ASP A 80 16.64 6.44 -0.18
C ASP A 80 16.76 4.99 0.33
N HIS A 81 16.47 4.75 1.61
CA HIS A 81 16.45 3.38 2.16
C HIS A 81 15.38 2.50 1.52
N ASN A 82 14.20 3.08 1.25
CA ASN A 82 13.11 2.34 0.63
C ASN A 82 13.43 1.98 -0.82
N ARG A 83 14.18 2.83 -1.53
CA ARG A 83 14.66 2.52 -2.88
C ARG A 83 15.66 1.37 -2.87
N GLU A 84 16.63 1.38 -1.98
CA GLU A 84 17.61 0.29 -1.86
C GLU A 84 16.95 -1.05 -1.51
N ALA A 85 15.97 -1.05 -0.61
CA ALA A 85 15.19 -2.24 -0.26
C ALA A 85 14.37 -2.78 -1.45
N VAL A 86 13.76 -1.89 -2.25
CA VAL A 86 13.00 -2.29 -3.44
C VAL A 86 13.93 -2.77 -4.56
N ASP A 87 15.05 -2.07 -4.79
CA ASP A 87 16.03 -2.46 -5.80
C ASP A 87 16.64 -3.84 -5.47
N GLY A 88 16.87 -4.15 -4.18
CA GLY A 88 17.31 -5.46 -3.73
C GLY A 88 16.29 -6.60 -3.94
N LEU A 89 14.98 -6.29 -3.95
CA LEU A 89 13.92 -7.25 -4.28
C LEU A 89 13.76 -7.46 -5.80
N CYS A 90 14.17 -6.47 -6.61
CA CYS A 90 14.09 -6.48 -8.07
C CYS A 90 15.36 -7.02 -8.75
N VAL A 91 16.37 -7.47 -8.00
CA VAL A 91 17.51 -8.19 -8.58
C VAL A 91 16.99 -9.54 -9.06
N GLU A 92 16.64 -9.62 -10.34
CA GLU A 92 16.52 -10.91 -11.00
C GLU A 92 17.90 -11.56 -10.98
N GLU A 93 18.00 -12.73 -10.34
CA GLU A 93 19.12 -13.65 -10.51
C GLU A 93 19.19 -14.03 -11.99
N ASN A 94 19.87 -13.20 -12.79
CA ASN A 94 20.43 -13.64 -14.06
C ASN A 94 21.66 -14.49 -13.77
N ASP A 95 21.43 -15.62 -13.11
CA ASP A 95 22.32 -16.76 -13.16
C ASP A 95 22.10 -17.43 -14.51
N HIS A 96 22.75 -16.93 -15.57
CA HIS A 96 23.04 -17.70 -16.78
C HIS A 96 24.42 -17.30 -17.32
N GLU A 97 25.40 -18.12 -16.91
CA GLU A 97 26.73 -18.43 -17.49
C GLU A 97 27.70 -17.29 -17.84
#